data_AF-A0A929Y1B3-F1
#
_entry.id   AF-A0A929Y1B3-F1
#
_cell.length_a   1.000
_cell.length_b   1.000
_cell.length_c   1.000
_cell.angle_alpha   90.00
_cell.angle_beta   90.00
_cell.angle_gamma   90.00
#
_symmetry.space_group_name_H-M   'P 1'
#
loop_
_entity.id
_entity.type
_entity.pdbx_description
1 polymer ?
#
loop_
_entity_poly.entity_id
_entity_poly.type
_entity_poly.pdbx_seq_one_letter_code
_entity_poly.pdbx_strand_id
1 'polypeptide(L)'
;MIAQMSSKSKIYHRQGCRFIDRIEEKSLISFDMDDGRIKYLKPCKCCCNIKFLYNEYRENLKDVFRDLPIWTELKDDYIEVHTDWYNWRIGLSESSQEIRLYLEEWNEKLQKDVWTDIDEAGGSKNLKKAMRYIAKEERVAFYPCKYRKYAIGIEHLVKKRGVQIEFDDTDLYILTDMAVWKISYVQYFDRYKLLHCPFDGKPLTIEEAKTAHYHVQRDVAKNQSPYNHLEYIVRHDEAKKLMQVSYKKLPKVTKQQKKYYRQAENREKRNSMKRVWNLFAKLEEEKVKQIP
;
A
#
# COMPACT_ATOMS: atom_id res chain seq x y z
N MET A 1 -6.02 -26.27 -10.61
CA MET A 1 -7.51 -26.39 -10.68
C MET A 1 -7.83 -27.74 -11.29
N ILE A 2 -8.79 -28.52 -10.78
CA ILE A 2 -9.02 -29.89 -11.29
C ILE A 2 -9.85 -29.87 -12.57
N ALA A 3 -9.37 -30.56 -13.60
CA ALA A 3 -10.11 -30.89 -14.82
C ALA A 3 -10.41 -32.39 -14.87
N GLN A 4 -11.49 -32.74 -15.57
CA GLN A 4 -11.97 -34.10 -15.74
C GLN A 4 -12.19 -34.40 -17.22
N MET A 5 -11.95 -35.64 -17.65
CA MET A 5 -12.18 -36.05 -19.04
C MET A 5 -12.45 -37.55 -19.14
N SER A 6 -13.03 -37.96 -20.25
CA SER A 6 -13.06 -39.39 -20.61
C SER A 6 -11.71 -39.78 -21.19
N SER A 7 -11.17 -40.94 -20.79
CA SER A 7 -9.98 -41.57 -21.38
C SER A 7 -10.09 -41.79 -22.89
N LYS A 8 -11.32 -41.84 -23.42
CA LYS A 8 -11.64 -42.03 -24.84
C LYS A 8 -11.77 -40.71 -25.62
N SER A 9 -11.84 -39.58 -24.94
CA SER A 9 -12.02 -38.25 -25.54
C SER A 9 -10.73 -37.43 -25.43
N LYS A 10 -10.56 -36.42 -26.27
CA LYS A 10 -9.54 -35.37 -26.07
C LYS A 10 -10.14 -34.07 -25.53
N ILE A 11 -11.38 -34.11 -25.03
CA ILE A 11 -12.07 -32.96 -24.47
C ILE A 11 -12.01 -33.05 -22.95
N TYR A 12 -11.52 -31.99 -22.31
CA TYR A 12 -11.55 -31.86 -20.85
C TYR A 12 -12.63 -30.90 -20.40
N HIS A 13 -13.06 -31.10 -19.17
CA HIS A 13 -14.18 -30.44 -18.53
C HIS A 13 -13.73 -29.88 -17.19
N ARG A 14 -14.32 -28.76 -16.78
CA ARG A 14 -14.24 -28.26 -15.40
C ARG A 14 -15.32 -28.93 -14.57
N GLN A 15 -15.10 -29.02 -13.26
CA GLN A 15 -16.08 -29.53 -12.31
C GLN A 15 -17.44 -28.82 -12.49
N GLY A 16 -18.54 -29.56 -12.30
CA GLY A 16 -19.90 -29.03 -12.50
C GLY A 16 -20.36 -28.99 -13.95
N CYS A 17 -19.56 -29.45 -14.91
CA CYS A 17 -20.03 -29.61 -16.29
C CYS A 17 -21.02 -30.78 -16.41
N ARG A 18 -22.23 -30.50 -16.93
CA ARG A 18 -23.29 -31.51 -17.21
C ARG A 18 -22.88 -32.70 -18.08
N PHE A 19 -21.75 -32.62 -18.79
CA PHE A 19 -21.24 -33.71 -19.62
C PHE A 19 -20.37 -34.70 -18.84
N ILE A 20 -19.86 -34.32 -17.66
CA ILE A 20 -19.07 -35.20 -16.80
C ILE A 20 -19.95 -36.35 -16.30
N ASP A 21 -21.19 -36.06 -15.91
CA ASP A 21 -22.14 -37.07 -15.40
C ASP A 21 -22.50 -38.14 -16.43
N ARG A 22 -22.17 -37.91 -17.71
CA ARG A 22 -22.39 -38.86 -18.82
C ARG A 22 -21.18 -39.74 -19.11
N ILE A 23 -20.05 -39.50 -18.44
CA ILE A 23 -18.83 -40.27 -18.61
C ILE A 23 -18.89 -41.46 -17.64
N GLU A 24 -18.72 -42.67 -18.18
CA GLU A 24 -18.61 -43.88 -17.36
C GLU A 24 -17.44 -43.74 -16.37
N GLU A 25 -17.67 -44.06 -15.09
CA GLU A 25 -16.69 -43.89 -14.00
C GLU A 25 -15.33 -44.55 -14.32
N LYS A 26 -15.35 -45.77 -14.88
CA LYS A 26 -14.14 -46.50 -15.33
C LYS A 26 -13.31 -45.77 -16.38
N SER A 27 -13.91 -44.82 -17.10
CA SER A 27 -13.26 -44.03 -18.14
C SER A 27 -12.97 -42.60 -17.69
N LEU A 28 -13.35 -42.20 -16.48
CA LEU A 28 -13.17 -40.84 -15.98
C LEU A 28 -11.75 -40.64 -15.44
N ILE A 29 -11.03 -39.68 -16.01
CA ILE A 29 -9.70 -39.27 -15.56
C ILE A 29 -9.80 -37.85 -15.00
N SER A 30 -9.18 -37.62 -13.84
CA SER A 30 -9.03 -36.29 -13.24
C SER A 30 -7.56 -35.90 -13.21
N PHE A 31 -7.26 -34.63 -13.46
CA PHE A 31 -5.89 -34.10 -13.46
C PHE A 31 -5.89 -32.60 -13.13
N ASP A 32 -4.74 -32.06 -12.72
CA ASP A 32 -4.61 -30.62 -12.50
C ASP A 32 -4.42 -29.90 -13.83
N MET A 33 -5.22 -28.88 -14.12
CA MET A 33 -5.06 -28.04 -15.31
C MET A 33 -3.67 -27.37 -15.41
N ASP A 34 -2.94 -27.27 -14.30
CA ASP A 34 -1.60 -26.70 -14.23
C ASP A 34 -0.48 -27.72 -14.55
N ASP A 35 -0.81 -29.00 -14.74
CA ASP A 35 0.16 -30.07 -15.05
C ASP A 35 0.67 -30.08 -16.52
N GLY A 36 0.19 -29.13 -17.33
CA GLY A 36 0.57 -28.97 -18.73
C GLY A 36 -0.20 -29.85 -19.73
N ARG A 37 -1.00 -30.82 -19.28
CA ARG A 37 -1.76 -31.73 -20.18
C ARG A 37 -2.77 -30.99 -21.03
N ILE A 38 -3.37 -29.91 -20.52
CA ILE A 38 -4.40 -29.15 -21.25
C ILE A 38 -3.90 -28.59 -22.58
N LYS A 39 -2.58 -28.39 -22.76
CA LYS A 39 -1.98 -27.91 -24.01
C LYS A 39 -2.25 -28.85 -25.19
N TYR A 40 -2.49 -30.13 -24.92
CA TYR A 40 -2.71 -31.17 -25.92
C TYR A 40 -4.18 -31.63 -25.99
N LEU A 41 -5.06 -30.97 -25.23
CA LEU A 41 -6.47 -31.32 -25.10
C LEU A 41 -7.35 -30.14 -25.55
N LYS A 42 -8.60 -30.44 -25.91
CA LYS A 42 -9.58 -29.44 -26.32
C LYS A 42 -10.43 -29.01 -25.12
N PRO A 43 -10.60 -27.69 -24.88
CA PRO A 43 -11.51 -27.22 -23.84
C PRO A 43 -12.96 -27.57 -24.20
N CYS A 44 -13.75 -28.01 -23.21
CA CYS A 44 -15.18 -28.19 -23.41
C CYS A 44 -15.87 -26.83 -23.58
N LYS A 45 -16.51 -26.61 -24.73
CA LYS A 45 -17.27 -25.38 -25.02
C LYS A 45 -18.37 -25.06 -24.00
N CYS A 46 -18.82 -26.03 -23.22
CA CYS A 46 -19.88 -25.86 -22.23
C CYS A 46 -19.39 -25.25 -20.91
N CYS A 47 -18.21 -25.65 -20.42
CA CYS A 47 -17.71 -25.27 -19.08
C CYS A 47 -16.37 -24.52 -19.11
N CYS A 48 -15.65 -24.53 -20.23
CA CYS A 48 -14.37 -23.84 -20.40
C CYS A 48 -14.56 -22.50 -21.13
N ASN A 49 -15.62 -21.77 -20.77
CA ASN A 49 -15.95 -20.44 -21.30
C ASN A 49 -16.18 -19.47 -20.13
N ILE A 50 -16.04 -18.16 -20.41
CA ILE A 50 -16.12 -17.13 -19.38
C ILE A 50 -17.50 -17.07 -18.70
N LYS A 51 -18.58 -17.31 -19.46
CA LYS A 51 -19.96 -17.32 -18.97
C LYS A 51 -20.19 -18.38 -17.90
N PHE A 52 -19.65 -19.58 -18.10
CA PHE A 52 -19.71 -20.65 -17.10
C PHE A 52 -18.97 -20.24 -15.82
N LEU A 53 -17.73 -19.74 -15.95
CA LEU A 53 -16.92 -19.30 -14.82
C LEU A 53 -17.59 -18.18 -14.02
N TYR A 54 -18.18 -17.21 -14.72
CA TYR A 54 -18.91 -16.12 -14.09
C TYR A 54 -20.13 -16.63 -13.32
N ASN A 55 -20.95 -17.47 -13.94
CA ASN A 55 -22.17 -17.98 -13.30
C ASN A 55 -21.88 -18.85 -12.08
N GLU A 56 -20.83 -19.67 -12.13
CA GLU A 56 -20.38 -20.48 -10.99
C GLU A 56 -19.91 -19.59 -9.83
N TYR A 57 -19.21 -18.50 -10.14
CA TYR A 57 -18.64 -17.60 -9.13
C TYR A 57 -19.58 -16.45 -8.70
N ARG A 58 -20.71 -16.27 -9.38
CA ARG A 58 -21.58 -15.09 -9.24
C ARG A 58 -22.02 -14.83 -7.80
N GLU A 59 -22.43 -15.88 -7.09
CA GLU A 59 -22.88 -15.75 -5.71
C GLU A 59 -21.74 -15.33 -4.77
N ASN A 60 -20.50 -15.74 -5.06
CA ASN A 60 -19.32 -15.32 -4.28
C ASN A 60 -18.95 -13.86 -4.50
N LEU A 61 -19.42 -13.20 -5.56
CA LEU A 61 -19.15 -11.77 -5.80
C LEU A 61 -19.70 -10.90 -4.67
N LYS A 62 -20.82 -11.29 -4.07
CA LYS A 62 -21.42 -10.62 -2.90
C LYS A 62 -20.45 -10.54 -1.72
N ASP A 63 -19.62 -11.57 -1.55
CA ASP A 63 -18.62 -11.61 -0.48
C ASP A 63 -17.33 -10.88 -0.86
N VAL A 64 -16.86 -11.01 -2.10
CA VAL A 64 -15.61 -10.38 -2.56
C VAL A 64 -15.74 -8.86 -2.61
N PHE A 65 -16.86 -8.37 -3.14
CA PHE A 65 -17.15 -6.95 -3.31
C PHE A 65 -17.99 -6.37 -2.17
N ARG A 66 -18.01 -7.07 -1.02
CA ARG A 66 -18.71 -6.58 0.15
C ARG A 66 -18.21 -5.18 0.53
N ASP A 67 -19.16 -4.27 0.70
CA ASP A 67 -18.96 -2.86 1.06
C ASP A 67 -18.21 -2.04 -0.01
N LEU A 68 -18.08 -2.54 -1.24
CA LEU A 68 -17.50 -1.80 -2.35
C LEU A 68 -18.59 -1.54 -3.41
N PRO A 69 -18.63 -0.35 -4.02
CA PRO A 69 -19.59 0.01 -5.07
C PRO A 69 -19.19 -0.61 -6.43
N ILE A 70 -18.89 -1.91 -6.42
CA ILE A 70 -18.45 -2.67 -7.59
C ILE A 70 -19.63 -3.44 -8.16
N TRP A 71 -19.82 -3.32 -9.47
CA TRP A 71 -20.78 -4.13 -10.20
C TRP A 71 -20.15 -4.75 -11.44
N THR A 72 -20.74 -5.85 -11.90
CA THR A 72 -20.19 -6.65 -12.99
C THR A 72 -21.22 -6.91 -14.06
N GLU A 73 -20.80 -6.80 -15.32
CA GLU A 73 -21.61 -7.13 -16.48
C GLU A 73 -20.97 -8.25 -17.28
N LEU A 74 -21.76 -9.29 -17.60
CA LEU A 74 -21.30 -10.37 -18.47
C LEU A 74 -21.62 -10.01 -19.92
N LYS A 75 -20.58 -9.85 -20.74
CA LYS A 75 -20.68 -9.79 -22.19
C LYS A 75 -20.45 -11.19 -22.78
N ASP A 76 -20.49 -11.30 -24.11
CA ASP A 76 -20.42 -12.61 -24.77
C ASP A 76 -19.09 -13.35 -24.52
N ASP A 77 -17.96 -12.63 -24.52
CA ASP A 77 -16.61 -13.18 -24.45
C ASP A 77 -15.76 -12.63 -23.29
N TYR A 78 -16.27 -11.67 -22.51
CA TYR A 78 -15.61 -11.13 -21.32
C TYR A 78 -16.60 -10.67 -20.24
N ILE A 79 -16.06 -10.36 -19.06
CA ILE A 79 -16.79 -9.72 -17.96
C ILE A 79 -16.25 -8.31 -17.80
N GLU A 80 -17.13 -7.31 -17.78
CA GLU A 80 -16.79 -5.95 -17.36
C GLU A 80 -16.99 -5.83 -15.85
N VAL A 81 -16.05 -5.17 -15.19
CA VAL A 81 -16.13 -4.88 -13.76
C VAL A 81 -15.93 -3.38 -13.61
N HIS A 82 -16.96 -2.73 -13.10
CA HIS A 82 -17.00 -1.28 -12.93
C HIS A 82 -16.85 -0.96 -11.45
N THR A 83 -16.00 0.01 -11.18
CA THR A 83 -15.67 0.49 -9.84
C THR A 83 -15.71 2.02 -9.85
N ASP A 84 -15.57 2.69 -8.70
CA ASP A 84 -15.59 4.16 -8.67
C ASP A 84 -14.35 4.76 -9.34
N TRP A 85 -13.22 4.03 -9.30
CA TRP A 85 -11.92 4.52 -9.77
C TRP A 85 -11.47 3.93 -11.09
N TYR A 86 -11.96 2.74 -11.43
CA TYR A 86 -11.45 1.92 -12.52
C TYR A 86 -12.54 1.16 -13.25
N ASN A 87 -12.32 0.94 -14.55
CA ASN A 87 -13.05 -0.06 -15.32
C ASN A 87 -12.09 -1.18 -15.70
N TRP A 88 -12.56 -2.42 -15.53
CA TRP A 88 -11.78 -3.61 -15.81
C TRP A 88 -12.50 -4.51 -16.79
N ARG A 89 -11.72 -5.26 -17.56
CA ARG A 89 -12.21 -6.33 -18.42
C ARG A 89 -11.51 -7.63 -18.08
N ILE A 90 -12.30 -8.68 -17.88
CA ILE A 90 -11.82 -10.03 -17.60
C ILE A 90 -12.15 -10.93 -18.77
N GLY A 91 -11.10 -11.38 -19.47
CA GLY A 91 -11.20 -12.34 -20.57
C GLY A 91 -10.72 -13.73 -20.17
N LEU A 92 -11.05 -14.72 -20.99
CA LEU A 92 -10.52 -16.09 -20.88
C LEU A 92 -9.78 -16.46 -22.16
N SER A 93 -8.50 -16.81 -22.04
CA SER A 93 -7.72 -17.36 -23.14
C SER A 93 -8.24 -18.74 -23.52
N GLU A 94 -8.67 -18.94 -24.76
CA GLU A 94 -9.19 -20.25 -25.20
C GLU A 94 -8.14 -21.37 -25.10
N SER A 95 -6.90 -21.07 -25.49
CA SER A 95 -5.80 -22.04 -25.58
C SER A 95 -5.21 -22.40 -24.22
N SER A 96 -4.91 -21.40 -23.38
CA SER A 96 -4.29 -21.60 -22.08
C SER A 96 -5.29 -21.75 -20.93
N GLN A 97 -6.56 -21.36 -21.16
CA GLN A 97 -7.60 -21.28 -20.13
C GLN A 97 -7.25 -20.36 -18.96
N GLU A 98 -6.34 -19.44 -19.20
CA GLU A 98 -5.92 -18.43 -18.24
C GLU A 98 -6.84 -17.22 -18.34
N ILE A 99 -7.17 -16.68 -17.18
CA ILE A 99 -7.85 -15.41 -17.03
C ILE A 99 -6.88 -14.29 -17.39
N ARG A 100 -7.31 -13.39 -18.26
CA ARG A 100 -6.61 -12.15 -18.59
C ARG A 100 -7.38 -10.99 -17.99
N LEU A 101 -6.65 -10.08 -17.36
CA LEU A 101 -7.22 -8.91 -16.70
C LEU A 101 -6.71 -7.67 -17.41
N TYR A 102 -7.63 -6.85 -17.87
CA TYR A 102 -7.33 -5.59 -18.54
C TYR A 102 -7.85 -4.44 -17.70
N LEU A 103 -7.03 -3.39 -17.57
CA LEU A 103 -7.41 -2.11 -16.98
C LEU A 103 -7.71 -1.11 -18.09
N GLU A 104 -8.80 -0.37 -17.98
CA GLU A 104 -9.09 0.77 -18.86
C GLU A 104 -8.26 1.99 -18.42
N GLU A 105 -7.47 2.53 -19.34
CA GLU A 105 -6.67 3.73 -19.12
C GLU A 105 -6.89 4.72 -20.25
N TRP A 106 -7.11 5.99 -19.89
CA TRP A 106 -7.16 7.08 -20.86
C TRP A 106 -5.78 7.30 -21.48
N ASN A 107 -5.68 7.19 -22.80
CA ASN A 107 -4.44 7.47 -23.52
C ASN A 107 -4.45 8.88 -24.11
N GLU A 108 -3.71 9.80 -23.49
CA GLU A 108 -3.64 11.21 -23.94
C GLU A 108 -3.17 11.36 -25.39
N LYS A 109 -2.26 10.50 -25.87
CA LYS A 109 -1.73 10.59 -27.24
C LYS A 109 -2.76 10.15 -28.28
N LEU A 110 -3.55 9.14 -27.94
CA LEU A 110 -4.54 8.55 -28.83
C LEU A 110 -5.94 9.16 -28.65
N GLN A 111 -6.14 9.98 -27.62
CA GLN A 111 -7.43 10.59 -27.26
C GLN A 111 -8.55 9.56 -27.14
N LYS A 112 -8.25 8.41 -26.55
CA LYS A 112 -9.19 7.31 -26.36
C LYS A 112 -8.77 6.41 -25.21
N ASP A 113 -9.73 5.65 -24.70
CA ASP A 113 -9.49 4.59 -23.74
C ASP A 113 -8.78 3.40 -24.39
N VAL A 114 -7.78 2.88 -23.67
CA VAL A 114 -6.98 1.73 -24.08
C VAL A 114 -7.01 0.70 -22.94
N TRP A 115 -7.06 -0.56 -23.34
CA TRP A 115 -7.05 -1.69 -22.41
C TRP A 115 -5.61 -2.18 -22.23
N THR A 116 -5.06 -2.03 -21.03
CA THR A 116 -3.72 -2.49 -20.66
C THR A 116 -3.79 -3.83 -19.94
N ASP A 117 -3.05 -4.84 -20.41
CA ASP A 117 -3.00 -6.16 -19.77
C ASP A 117 -2.22 -6.09 -18.44
N ILE A 118 -2.81 -6.62 -17.37
CA ILE A 118 -2.24 -6.64 -16.02
C ILE A 118 -1.78 -8.08 -15.68
N ASP A 119 -0.56 -8.39 -16.11
CA ASP A 119 0.05 -9.72 -15.98
C ASP A 119 0.11 -10.21 -14.51
N GLU A 120 0.29 -9.31 -13.54
CA GLU A 120 0.42 -9.66 -12.11
C GLU A 120 -0.84 -10.35 -11.55
N ALA A 121 -2.01 -9.94 -12.05
CA ALA A 121 -3.31 -10.44 -11.64
C ALA A 121 -3.87 -11.49 -12.61
N GLY A 122 -3.45 -11.43 -13.88
CA GLY A 122 -3.72 -12.40 -14.93
C GLY A 122 -2.98 -13.73 -14.76
N GLY A 123 -3.06 -14.57 -15.80
CA GLY A 123 -2.30 -15.83 -15.91
C GLY A 123 -2.78 -16.97 -15.00
N SER A 124 -3.79 -16.76 -14.17
CA SER A 124 -4.40 -17.84 -13.38
C SER A 124 -5.61 -18.41 -14.09
N LYS A 125 -5.87 -19.71 -13.93
CA LYS A 125 -7.08 -20.36 -14.47
C LYS A 125 -8.34 -20.11 -13.62
N ASN A 126 -8.25 -19.22 -12.61
CA ASN A 126 -9.23 -19.05 -11.55
C ASN A 126 -9.74 -17.60 -11.46
N LEU A 127 -11.03 -17.41 -11.77
CA LEU A 127 -11.72 -16.11 -11.73
C LEU A 127 -11.67 -15.45 -10.34
N LYS A 128 -11.69 -16.24 -9.26
CA LYS A 128 -11.60 -15.76 -7.88
C LYS A 128 -10.37 -14.91 -7.61
N LYS A 129 -9.23 -15.24 -8.23
CA LYS A 129 -7.98 -14.50 -8.04
C LYS A 129 -8.09 -13.09 -8.65
N ALA A 130 -8.62 -13.00 -9.87
CA ALA A 130 -8.84 -11.73 -10.55
C ALA A 130 -9.83 -10.83 -9.79
N MET A 131 -10.99 -11.38 -9.37
CA MET A 131 -11.99 -10.60 -8.62
C MET A 131 -11.44 -10.07 -7.28
N ARG A 132 -10.66 -10.89 -6.55
CA ARG A 132 -9.99 -10.45 -5.31
C ARG A 132 -8.94 -9.38 -5.55
N TYR A 133 -8.23 -9.46 -6.67
CA TYR A 133 -7.26 -8.43 -7.04
C TYR A 133 -7.96 -7.10 -7.29
N ILE A 134 -9.02 -7.09 -8.10
CA ILE A 134 -9.82 -5.88 -8.37
C ILE A 134 -10.35 -5.26 -7.06
N ALA A 135 -10.94 -6.08 -6.18
CA ALA A 135 -11.43 -5.59 -4.88
C ALA A 135 -10.31 -4.98 -4.02
N LYS A 136 -9.09 -5.54 -4.09
CA LYS A 136 -7.94 -5.02 -3.37
C LYS A 136 -7.47 -3.68 -3.94
N GLU A 137 -7.37 -3.57 -5.26
CA GLU A 137 -6.96 -2.32 -5.92
C GLU A 137 -7.96 -1.20 -5.67
N GLU A 138 -9.27 -1.50 -5.71
CA GLU A 138 -10.32 -0.52 -5.42
C GLU A 138 -10.23 0.04 -3.99
N ARG A 139 -9.98 -0.84 -3.00
CA ARG A 139 -9.81 -0.43 -1.60
C ARG A 139 -8.67 0.55 -1.37
N VAL A 140 -7.66 0.52 -2.23
CA VAL A 140 -6.49 1.41 -2.12
C VAL A 140 -6.45 2.48 -3.22
N ALA A 141 -7.47 2.56 -4.07
CA ALA A 141 -7.47 3.42 -5.25
C ALA A 141 -7.35 4.91 -4.88
N PHE A 142 -8.00 5.30 -3.78
CA PHE A 142 -7.92 6.65 -3.19
C PHE A 142 -6.49 7.05 -2.80
N TYR A 143 -5.60 6.10 -2.54
CA TYR A 143 -4.21 6.40 -2.19
C TYR A 143 -3.36 6.61 -3.44
N PRO A 144 -2.40 7.56 -3.42
CA PRO A 144 -1.45 7.70 -4.51
C PRO A 144 -0.69 6.40 -4.76
N CYS A 145 -0.46 6.08 -6.04
CA CYS A 145 0.01 4.76 -6.49
C CYS A 145 1.26 4.26 -5.73
N LYS A 146 2.16 5.16 -5.37
CA LYS A 146 3.40 4.85 -4.64
C LYS A 146 3.15 4.35 -3.22
N TYR A 147 2.08 4.81 -2.57
CA TYR A 147 1.77 4.46 -1.18
C TYR A 147 0.79 3.30 -1.02
N ARG A 148 0.11 2.86 -2.10
CA ARG A 148 -0.91 1.79 -2.06
C ARG A 148 -0.47 0.52 -1.36
N LYS A 149 0.76 0.06 -1.63
CA LYS A 149 1.34 -1.12 -0.96
C LYS A 149 1.36 -1.01 0.56
N TYR A 150 1.44 0.21 1.09
CA TYR A 150 1.54 0.50 2.51
C TYR A 150 0.26 1.08 3.11
N ALA A 151 -0.78 1.34 2.31
CA ALA A 151 -2.01 2.04 2.71
C ALA A 151 -2.64 1.46 3.97
N ILE A 152 -2.86 0.14 4.01
CA ILE A 152 -3.46 -0.55 5.17
C ILE A 152 -2.62 -0.35 6.45
N GLY A 153 -1.29 -0.40 6.33
CA GLY A 153 -0.38 -0.17 7.45
C GLY A 153 -0.38 1.28 7.93
N ILE A 154 -0.46 2.23 6.99
CA ILE A 154 -0.59 3.66 7.27
C ILE A 154 -1.89 3.92 8.03
N GLU A 155 -3.02 3.43 7.53
CA GLU A 155 -4.33 3.56 8.20
C GLU A 155 -4.35 3.00 9.61
N HIS A 156 -3.79 1.80 9.81
CA HIS A 156 -3.73 1.17 11.12
C HIS A 156 -2.97 2.05 12.12
N LEU A 157 -1.84 2.60 11.70
CA LEU A 157 -1.00 3.44 12.55
C LEU A 157 -1.68 4.77 12.87
N VAL A 158 -2.33 5.39 11.89
CA VAL A 158 -3.14 6.60 12.03
C VAL A 158 -4.25 6.41 13.05
N LYS A 159 -5.08 5.36 12.90
CA LYS A 159 -6.19 5.05 13.82
C LYS A 159 -5.69 4.75 15.24
N LYS A 160 -4.61 3.99 15.37
CA LYS A 160 -4.06 3.58 16.68
C LYS A 160 -3.49 4.75 17.48
N ARG A 161 -2.94 5.77 16.82
CA ARG A 161 -2.18 6.85 17.47
C ARG A 161 -2.82 8.24 17.34
N GLY A 162 -3.89 8.38 16.56
CA GLY A 162 -4.60 9.65 16.38
C GLY A 162 -3.78 10.71 15.64
N VAL A 163 -2.92 10.28 14.71
CA VAL A 163 -2.05 11.17 13.93
C VAL A 163 -2.81 11.65 12.69
N GLN A 164 -2.75 12.94 12.37
CA GLN A 164 -3.35 13.47 11.15
C GLN A 164 -2.40 13.26 9.96
N ILE A 165 -2.94 12.79 8.84
CA ILE A 165 -2.17 12.60 7.61
C ILE A 165 -2.89 13.20 6.42
N GLU A 166 -2.11 13.65 5.43
CA GLU A 166 -2.63 14.08 4.14
C GLU A 166 -1.68 13.66 3.01
N PHE A 167 -2.26 13.21 1.90
CA PHE A 167 -1.54 12.92 0.68
C PHE A 167 -1.62 14.12 -0.26
N ASP A 168 -0.48 14.46 -0.86
CA ASP A 168 -0.35 15.50 -1.86
C ASP A 168 0.57 14.99 -2.97
N ASP A 169 -0.03 14.32 -3.96
CA ASP A 169 0.65 13.65 -5.06
C ASP A 169 1.76 12.67 -4.58
N THR A 170 3.03 13.13 -4.57
CA THR A 170 4.19 12.33 -4.19
C THR A 170 4.56 12.43 -2.71
N ASP A 171 3.99 13.40 -2.00
CA ASP A 171 4.29 13.72 -0.62
C ASP A 171 3.18 13.21 0.32
N LEU A 172 3.60 12.63 1.44
CA LEU A 172 2.74 12.27 2.56
C LEU A 172 3.11 13.14 3.76
N TYR A 173 2.19 14.04 4.12
CA TYR A 173 2.29 14.91 5.28
C TYR A 173 1.73 14.21 6.51
N ILE A 174 2.44 14.33 7.62
CA ILE A 174 2.10 13.68 8.88
C ILE A 174 2.24 14.73 9.98
N LEU A 175 1.10 15.13 10.56
CA LEU A 175 1.03 16.14 11.61
C LEU A 175 0.94 15.43 12.96
N THR A 176 1.97 15.64 13.79
CA THR A 176 1.96 15.22 15.18
C THR A 176 1.82 16.44 16.09
N ASP A 177 1.69 16.23 17.39
CA ASP A 177 1.73 17.31 18.38
C ASP A 177 3.14 17.84 18.66
N MET A 178 4.17 17.26 18.03
CA MET A 178 5.58 17.60 18.25
C MET A 178 6.24 18.28 17.05
N ALA A 179 5.91 17.83 15.84
CA ALA A 179 6.51 18.30 14.61
C ALA A 179 5.61 17.96 13.41
N VAL A 180 5.87 18.62 12.29
CA VAL A 180 5.34 18.17 11.02
C VAL A 180 6.39 17.35 10.31
N TRP A 181 5.97 16.18 9.84
CA TRP A 181 6.81 15.26 9.10
C TRP A 181 6.30 15.14 7.67
N LYS A 182 7.24 14.90 6.77
CA LYS A 182 6.95 14.69 5.35
C LYS A 182 7.72 13.49 4.85
N ILE A 183 7.01 12.55 4.23
CA ILE A 183 7.61 11.46 3.48
C ILE A 183 7.46 11.82 2.00
N SER A 184 8.59 12.04 1.33
CA SER A 184 8.62 12.36 -0.11
C SER A 184 9.11 11.17 -0.91
N TYR A 185 8.36 10.77 -1.93
CA TYR A 185 8.80 9.77 -2.88
C TYR A 185 9.71 10.38 -3.95
N VAL A 186 10.88 9.77 -4.17
CA VAL A 186 11.86 10.24 -5.15
C VAL A 186 11.96 9.25 -6.31
N GLN A 187 11.27 9.58 -7.40
CA GLN A 187 11.09 8.72 -8.57
C GLN A 187 12.40 8.21 -9.17
N TYR A 188 13.41 9.07 -9.34
CA TYR A 188 14.69 8.70 -9.94
C TYR A 188 15.44 7.58 -9.18
N PHE A 189 15.24 7.50 -7.86
CA PHE A 189 15.93 6.52 -7.01
C PHE A 189 15.01 5.44 -6.46
N ASP A 190 13.73 5.44 -6.85
CA ASP A 190 12.67 4.57 -6.31
C ASP A 190 12.74 4.41 -4.78
N ARG A 191 12.79 5.54 -4.06
CA ARG A 191 12.93 5.54 -2.60
C ARG A 191 12.18 6.67 -1.93
N TYR A 192 11.93 6.48 -0.65
CA TYR A 192 11.28 7.46 0.22
C TYR A 192 12.32 8.23 1.04
N LYS A 193 12.14 9.54 1.15
CA LYS A 193 12.93 10.40 2.02
C LYS A 193 12.06 10.90 3.16
N LEU A 194 12.57 10.83 4.39
CA LEU A 194 11.93 11.45 5.54
C LEU A 194 12.47 12.86 5.77
N LEU A 195 11.56 13.81 5.89
CA LEU A 195 11.84 15.18 6.26
C LEU A 195 11.04 15.57 7.51
N HIS A 196 11.55 16.55 8.22
CA HIS A 196 10.91 17.08 9.42
C HIS A 196 10.97 18.60 9.44
N CYS A 197 9.93 19.21 10.00
CA CYS A 197 9.80 20.62 10.30
C CYS A 197 9.39 20.74 11.78
N PRO A 198 10.29 21.15 12.68
CA PRO A 198 9.94 21.40 14.06
C PRO A 198 9.12 22.71 14.17
N PHE A 199 8.13 22.74 15.07
CA PHE A 199 7.39 23.96 15.40
C PHE A 199 7.38 24.20 16.91
N ASP A 200 7.36 25.47 17.32
CA ASP A 200 7.42 25.87 18.73
C ASP A 200 6.00 25.93 19.32
N GLY A 201 5.47 24.76 19.70
CA GLY A 201 4.30 24.63 20.57
C GLY A 201 2.93 24.79 19.92
N LYS A 202 2.81 25.46 18.76
CA LYS A 202 1.57 25.50 17.99
C LYS A 202 1.64 24.51 16.81
N PRO A 203 0.80 23.46 16.77
CA PRO A 203 0.68 22.59 15.61
C PRO A 203 0.32 23.41 14.38
N LEU A 204 1.03 23.17 13.28
CA LEU A 204 0.69 23.75 11.99
C LEU A 204 -0.60 23.12 11.47
N THR A 205 -1.38 23.90 10.73
CA THR A 205 -2.43 23.38 9.85
C THR A 205 -1.83 22.62 8.67
N ILE A 206 -2.65 21.88 7.93
CA ILE A 206 -2.16 21.13 6.78
C ILE A 206 -1.70 22.08 5.66
N GLU A 207 -2.41 23.19 5.45
CA GLU A 207 -2.04 24.20 4.47
C GLU A 207 -0.69 24.85 4.80
N GLU A 208 -0.47 25.21 6.08
CA GLU A 208 0.82 25.72 6.54
C GLU A 208 1.92 24.67 6.38
N ALA A 209 1.62 23.40 6.71
CA ALA A 209 2.55 22.28 6.57
C ALA A 209 3.03 22.09 5.13
N LYS A 210 2.20 22.32 4.11
CA LYS A 210 2.60 22.21 2.70
C LYS A 210 3.62 23.28 2.27
N THR A 211 3.52 24.47 2.85
CA THR A 211 4.43 25.60 2.56
C THR A 211 5.66 25.68 3.46
N ALA A 212 5.72 24.87 4.52
CA ALA A 212 6.77 24.94 5.53
C ALA A 212 8.15 24.55 4.98
N HIS A 213 9.20 25.07 5.62
CA HIS A 213 10.57 24.69 5.29
C HIS A 213 10.96 23.37 5.99
N TYR A 214 11.30 22.36 5.18
CA TYR A 214 11.65 21.03 5.68
C TYR A 214 13.14 20.74 5.63
N HIS A 215 13.63 19.97 6.62
CA HIS A 215 14.99 19.44 6.62
C HIS A 215 15.00 17.92 6.56
N VAL A 216 15.91 17.36 5.76
CA VAL A 216 16.08 15.90 5.63
C VAL A 216 16.55 15.30 6.95
N GLN A 217 15.84 14.25 7.39
CA GLN A 217 16.22 13.48 8.56
C GLN A 217 17.35 12.50 8.21
N ARG A 218 18.58 12.77 8.68
CA ARG A 218 19.80 12.06 8.25
C ARG A 218 20.11 10.77 9.01
N ASP A 219 19.52 10.58 10.19
CA ASP A 219 19.73 9.40 11.04
C ASP A 219 18.80 8.22 10.67
N VAL A 220 18.06 8.36 9.58
CA VAL A 220 17.19 7.33 9.00
C VAL A 220 17.86 6.68 7.81
N ALA A 221 17.68 5.36 7.65
CA ALA A 221 18.25 4.63 6.53
C ALA A 221 17.59 5.02 5.19
N LYS A 222 18.39 5.12 4.12
CA LYS A 222 17.98 5.73 2.84
C LYS A 222 16.92 4.96 2.04
N ASN A 223 16.68 3.68 2.35
CA ASN A 223 15.78 2.78 1.60
C ASN A 223 14.69 2.18 2.51
N GLN A 224 14.15 2.99 3.43
CA GLN A 224 13.06 2.54 4.29
C GLN A 224 11.70 2.69 3.61
N SER A 225 10.78 1.78 3.96
CA SER A 225 9.39 1.90 3.57
C SER A 225 8.72 3.09 4.29
N PRO A 226 7.64 3.66 3.73
CA PRO A 226 6.82 4.66 4.41
C PRO A 226 6.35 4.20 5.78
N TYR A 227 5.99 2.92 5.92
CA TYR A 227 5.60 2.33 7.20
C TYR A 227 6.72 2.41 8.25
N ASN A 228 7.96 2.07 7.88
CA ASN A 228 9.10 2.17 8.81
C ASN A 228 9.43 3.63 9.16
N HIS A 229 9.23 4.56 8.23
CA HIS A 229 9.31 5.99 8.51
C HIS A 229 8.26 6.42 9.55
N LEU A 230 7.02 5.94 9.43
CA LEU A 230 5.97 6.21 10.42
C LEU A 230 6.32 5.66 11.81
N GLU A 231 6.83 4.43 11.90
CA GLU A 231 7.30 3.89 13.18
C GLU A 231 8.44 4.72 13.79
N TYR A 232 9.35 5.19 12.94
CA TYR A 232 10.44 6.06 13.35
C TYR A 232 9.92 7.38 13.92
N ILE A 233 9.00 8.05 13.21
CA ILE A 233 8.37 9.32 13.65
C ILE A 233 7.78 9.17 15.05
N VAL A 234 6.99 8.11 15.27
CA VAL A 234 6.35 7.86 16.57
C VAL A 234 7.39 7.72 17.68
N ARG A 235 8.41 6.88 17.48
CA ARG A 235 9.46 6.66 18.50
C ARG A 235 10.26 7.94 18.75
N HIS A 236 10.51 8.72 17.71
CA HIS A 236 11.26 9.96 17.80
C HIS A 236 10.47 11.01 18.60
N ASP A 237 9.19 11.19 18.31
CA ASP A 237 8.34 12.18 18.99
C ASP A 237 8.07 11.79 20.45
N GLU A 238 7.83 10.51 20.74
CA GLU A 238 7.76 9.99 22.12
C GLU A 238 9.05 10.29 22.90
N ALA A 239 10.22 10.08 22.28
CA ALA A 239 11.51 10.40 22.91
C ALA A 239 11.67 11.92 23.12
N LYS A 240 11.22 12.76 22.19
CA LYS A 240 11.25 14.23 22.32
C LYS A 240 10.36 14.73 23.45
N LYS A 241 9.15 14.17 23.62
CA LYS A 241 8.27 14.48 24.76
C LYS A 241 8.93 14.14 26.09
N LEU A 242 9.53 12.94 26.18
CA LEU A 242 10.27 12.54 27.39
C LEU A 242 11.43 13.50 27.68
N MET A 243 12.14 13.97 26.64
CA MET A 243 13.21 14.95 26.79
C MET A 243 12.73 16.32 27.26
N GLN A 244 11.56 16.80 26.83
CA GLN A 244 10.98 18.06 27.33
C GLN A 244 10.71 18.00 28.85
N VAL A 245 10.28 16.83 29.36
CA VAL A 245 10.08 16.64 30.80
C VAL A 245 11.41 16.45 31.53
N SER A 246 12.24 15.50 31.07
CA SER A 246 13.60 15.29 31.55
C SER A 246 14.32 14.26 30.69
N TYR A 247 15.54 14.58 30.22
CA TYR A 247 16.38 13.60 29.52
C TYR A 247 16.66 12.32 30.35
N LYS A 248 16.54 12.38 31.68
CA LYS A 248 16.73 11.24 32.58
C LYS A 248 15.70 10.12 32.36
N LYS A 249 14.52 10.45 31.83
CA LYS A 249 13.43 9.50 31.55
C LYS A 249 13.61 8.72 30.24
N LEU A 250 14.64 9.03 29.45
CA LEU A 250 14.92 8.29 28.22
C LEU A 250 15.33 6.84 28.54
N PRO A 251 14.87 5.86 27.74
CA PRO A 251 15.24 4.47 27.92
C PRO A 251 16.75 4.24 27.68
N LYS A 252 17.32 3.21 28.31
CA LYS A 252 18.77 2.90 28.31
C LYS A 252 19.08 1.43 28.08
N VAL A 253 18.14 0.66 27.54
CA VAL A 253 18.28 -0.80 27.42
C VAL A 253 19.18 -1.13 26.23
N THR A 254 18.84 -0.65 25.05
CA THR A 254 19.56 -0.97 23.81
C THR A 254 20.79 -0.09 23.62
N LYS A 255 21.74 -0.53 22.77
CA LYS A 255 22.94 0.26 22.41
C LYS A 255 22.56 1.62 21.81
N GLN A 256 21.52 1.65 20.98
CA GLN A 256 21.00 2.88 20.38
C GLN A 256 20.41 3.81 21.45
N GLN A 257 19.58 3.27 22.35
CA GLN A 257 18.98 4.04 23.46
C GLN A 257 20.06 4.67 24.37
N LYS A 258 21.09 3.89 24.75
CA LYS A 258 22.24 4.41 25.52
C LYS A 258 22.97 5.54 24.78
N LYS A 259 23.13 5.44 23.45
CA LYS A 259 23.73 6.50 22.63
C LYS A 259 22.88 7.77 22.64
N TYR A 260 21.57 7.67 22.42
CA TYR A 260 20.65 8.82 22.49
C TYR A 260 20.66 9.48 23.87
N TYR A 261 20.66 8.68 24.94
CA TYR A 261 20.75 9.21 26.32
C TYR A 261 22.01 10.05 26.53
N ARG A 262 23.19 9.53 26.15
CA ARG A 262 24.45 10.27 26.30
C ARG A 262 24.47 11.55 25.46
N GLN A 263 23.88 11.52 24.26
CA GLN A 263 23.77 12.71 23.42
C GLN A 263 22.88 13.77 24.07
N ALA A 264 21.74 13.37 24.64
CA ALA A 264 20.85 14.25 25.37
C ALA A 264 21.51 14.84 26.62
N GLU A 265 22.20 14.02 27.42
CA GLU A 265 22.97 14.46 28.59
C GLU A 265 24.04 15.49 28.22
N ASN A 266 24.83 15.22 27.18
CA ASN A 266 25.86 16.14 26.70
C ASN A 266 25.27 17.43 26.12
N ARG A 267 24.06 17.39 25.57
CA ARG A 267 23.34 18.59 25.13
C ARG A 267 22.90 19.42 26.33
N GLU A 268 22.38 18.80 27.38
CA GLU A 268 21.94 19.52 28.57
C GLU A 268 23.11 20.13 29.34
N LYS A 269 24.26 19.43 29.44
CA LYS A 269 25.50 19.99 30.00
C LYS A 269 25.93 21.26 29.24
N ARG A 270 25.94 21.20 27.90
CA ARG A 270 26.26 22.36 27.05
C ARG A 270 25.24 23.50 27.20
N ASN A 271 23.95 23.19 27.25
CA ASN A 271 22.90 24.19 27.46
C ASN A 271 23.03 24.85 28.83
N SER A 272 23.33 24.08 29.88
CA SER A 272 23.58 24.59 31.22
C SER A 272 24.76 25.55 31.25
N MET A 273 25.88 25.17 30.61
CA MET A 273 27.04 26.05 30.48
C MET A 273 26.68 27.33 29.73
N LYS A 274 25.97 27.24 28.59
CA LYS A 274 25.50 28.42 27.84
C LYS A 274 24.58 29.32 28.66
N ARG A 275 23.67 28.77 29.47
CA ARG A 275 22.80 29.55 30.37
C ARG A 275 23.63 30.36 31.36
N VAL A 276 24.64 29.73 31.97
CA VAL A 276 25.56 30.41 32.90
C VAL A 276 26.32 31.52 32.19
N TRP A 277 26.90 31.26 31.01
CA TRP A 277 27.58 32.29 30.22
C TRP A 277 26.66 33.46 29.82
N ASN A 278 25.41 33.17 29.44
CA ASN A 278 24.43 34.21 29.12
C ASN A 278 24.05 35.05 30.35
N LEU A 279 24.00 34.44 31.55
CA LEU A 279 23.77 35.19 32.80
C LEU A 279 24.95 36.10 33.11
N PHE A 280 26.18 35.62 32.96
CA PHE A 280 27.37 36.47 33.12
C PHE A 280 27.39 37.64 32.13
N ALA A 281 27.11 37.40 30.85
CA ALA A 281 27.04 38.45 29.84
C ALA A 281 25.99 39.53 30.19
N LYS A 282 24.81 39.13 30.67
CA LYS A 282 23.77 40.08 31.12
C LYS A 282 24.20 40.90 32.34
N LEU A 283 24.85 40.27 33.33
CA LEU A 283 25.36 40.97 34.51
C LEU A 283 26.48 41.96 34.16
N GLU A 284 27.33 41.63 33.18
CA GLU A 284 28.35 42.54 32.67
C GLU A 284 27.73 43.73 31.92
N GLU A 285 26.73 43.50 31.07
CA GLU A 285 25.97 44.58 30.39
C GLU A 285 25.25 45.51 31.38
N GLU A 286 24.67 44.97 32.46
CA GLU A 286 24.02 45.76 33.51
C GLU A 286 25.02 46.58 34.32
N LYS A 287 26.21 46.02 34.62
CA LYS A 287 27.29 46.76 35.28
C LYS A 287 27.80 47.92 34.44
N VAL A 288 27.93 47.75 33.12
CA VAL A 288 28.36 48.84 32.22
C VAL A 288 27.32 49.97 32.17
N LYS A 289 26.03 49.67 32.30
CA LYS A 289 24.95 50.67 32.36
C LYS A 289 24.81 51.40 33.70
N GLN A 290 25.45 50.90 34.76
CA GLN A 290 25.42 51.51 36.11
C GLN A 290 26.66 52.35 36.44
N ILE A 291 27.56 52.56 35.48
CA ILE A 291 28.66 53.51 35.61
C ILE A 291 28.14 54.88 35.13
N PRO A 292 28.11 55.94 35.98
CA PRO A 292 27.61 57.27 35.63
C PRO A 292 28.33 57.93 34.45
#